data_AF-A0A231NWI0-F1
#
_entry.id   AF-A0A231NWI0-F1
#
_cell.length_a   1.000
_cell.length_b   1.000
_cell.length_c   1.000
_cell.angle_alpha   90.00
_cell.angle_beta   90.00
_cell.angle_gamma   90.00
#
_symmetry.space_group_name_H-M   'P 1'
#
loop_
_entity.id
_entity.type
_entity.pdbx_description
1 polymer ?
#
loop_
_entity_poly.entity_id
_entity_poly.type
_entity_poly.pdbx_seq_one_letter_code
_entity_poly.pdbx_strand_id
1 'polypeptide(L)'
;MKFSDYAQGLSPFCSGGMDRPSYFTQLIGNFIQDAVMDACEILQNKDDTRYRYIKGSRLIQPKDAQYIYDHRDTDKFSSWLDDQMDNSDSFEAVSKWLDDCEIPHDSNHIPNTCAELLETILLEIIKGQDLSSDTSENFDYDFELVNEINQKIKSLPRPAEVPVPEEATIEEYNYIHELYCAFGDAEGKSTFGKSDLSSFPEYEEDLADRRIDFYAAESIQRGVMELGCGGLSDQFEVLKDETYTCVRDTAKRIHPNGYERMLAVMEQAVNLDLKNYLLSASPYWISGKIKKGVCHQLVNDGQLKWVKKKK
;
A
#
# COMPACT_ATOMS: atom_id res chain seq x y z
N MET A 1 -20.59 24.83 5.07
CA MET A 1 -19.61 24.48 4.00
C MET A 1 -18.46 23.73 4.65
N LYS A 2 -17.79 22.76 4.02
CA LYS A 2 -16.60 22.13 4.63
C LYS A 2 -15.36 23.01 4.46
N PHE A 3 -14.37 22.88 5.35
CA PHE A 3 -13.08 23.57 5.22
C PHE A 3 -12.39 23.30 3.87
N SER A 4 -12.45 22.06 3.37
CA SER A 4 -11.84 21.70 2.08
C SER A 4 -12.50 22.43 0.91
N ASP A 5 -13.82 22.62 0.95
CA ASP A 5 -14.57 23.31 -0.11
C ASP A 5 -14.20 24.81 -0.10
N TYR A 6 -14.10 25.40 1.09
CA TYR A 6 -13.64 26.77 1.29
C TYR A 6 -12.21 26.97 0.77
N ALA A 7 -11.28 26.11 1.20
CA ALA A 7 -9.87 26.24 0.87
C ALA A 7 -9.63 26.03 -0.64
N GLN A 8 -10.31 25.05 -1.26
CA GLN A 8 -10.25 24.82 -2.70
C GLN A 8 -10.93 25.92 -3.50
N GLY A 9 -12.03 26.49 -2.99
CA GLY A 9 -12.73 27.60 -3.63
C GLY A 9 -11.90 28.87 -3.70
N LEU A 10 -11.17 29.20 -2.63
CA LEU A 10 -10.27 30.36 -2.59
C LEU A 10 -8.92 30.12 -3.26
N SER A 11 -8.49 28.87 -3.40
CA SER A 11 -7.14 28.52 -3.90
C SER A 11 -6.78 29.16 -5.26
N PRO A 12 -7.66 29.20 -6.28
CA PRO A 12 -7.36 29.85 -7.56
C PRO A 12 -7.02 31.34 -7.45
N PHE A 13 -7.49 31.99 -6.39
CA PHE A 13 -7.42 33.44 -6.21
C PHE A 13 -6.36 33.84 -5.18
N CYS A 14 -6.25 33.05 -4.10
CA CYS A 14 -5.47 33.44 -2.93
C CYS A 14 -4.21 32.59 -2.70
N SER A 15 -3.88 31.65 -3.61
CA SER A 15 -2.70 30.79 -3.44
C SER A 15 -1.40 31.40 -3.93
N GLY A 16 -1.42 32.47 -4.73
CA GLY A 16 -0.19 33.07 -5.27
C GLY A 16 0.71 32.07 -6.04
N GLY A 17 0.15 30.99 -6.61
CA GLY A 17 0.90 29.94 -7.29
C GLY A 17 1.62 28.94 -6.36
N MET A 18 1.39 29.02 -5.06
CA MET A 18 1.94 28.08 -4.08
C MET A 18 1.42 26.66 -4.28
N ASP A 19 2.25 25.68 -3.91
CA ASP A 19 1.77 24.31 -3.78
C ASP A 19 0.77 24.19 -2.62
N ARG A 20 -0.09 23.17 -2.66
CA ARG A 20 -1.19 23.02 -1.69
C ARG A 20 -0.72 22.96 -0.22
N PRO A 21 0.39 22.29 0.14
CA PRO A 21 0.93 22.35 1.50
C PRO A 21 1.33 23.75 1.95
N SER A 22 2.02 24.53 1.10
CA SER A 22 2.41 25.90 1.43
C SER A 22 1.19 26.81 1.49
N TYR A 23 0.23 26.64 0.58
CA TYR A 23 -1.04 27.36 0.62
C TYR A 23 -1.82 27.09 1.90
N PHE A 24 -1.92 25.83 2.37
CA PHE A 24 -2.53 25.52 3.66
C PHE A 24 -1.84 26.26 4.82
N THR A 25 -0.50 26.29 4.78
CA THR A 25 0.31 26.96 5.80
C THR A 25 0.05 28.47 5.81
N GLN A 26 -0.06 29.10 4.64
CA GLN A 26 -0.41 30.52 4.54
C GLN A 26 -1.85 30.79 4.94
N LEU A 27 -2.79 29.93 4.55
CA LEU A 27 -4.21 30.09 4.86
C LEU A 27 -4.45 30.07 6.37
N ILE A 28 -3.93 29.06 7.08
CA ILE A 28 -4.08 28.95 8.54
C ILE A 28 -3.14 29.91 9.27
N GLY A 29 -1.90 30.07 8.80
CA GLY A 29 -0.91 30.94 9.43
C GLY A 29 -1.29 32.42 9.42
N ASN A 30 -1.92 32.89 8.33
CA ASN A 30 -2.46 34.25 8.29
C ASN A 30 -3.78 34.40 9.06
N PHE A 31 -4.47 33.30 9.38
CA PHE A 31 -5.71 33.32 10.14
C PHE A 31 -5.51 33.35 11.67
N ILE A 32 -4.34 32.96 12.17
CA ILE A 32 -4.03 32.95 13.62
C ILE A 32 -2.97 33.99 13.98
N GLN A 33 -2.84 34.37 15.24
CA GLN A 33 -1.78 35.29 15.68
C GLN A 33 -0.37 34.72 15.46
N ASP A 34 0.59 35.55 15.03
CA ASP A 34 1.96 35.10 14.71
C ASP A 34 2.65 34.41 15.90
N ALA A 35 2.38 34.89 17.12
CA ALA A 35 2.97 34.37 18.35
C ALA A 35 2.60 32.92 18.66
N VAL A 36 1.55 32.38 18.02
CA VAL A 36 1.03 31.03 18.30
C VAL A 36 1.22 30.05 17.15
N MET A 37 1.83 30.49 16.04
CA MET A 37 2.02 29.66 14.84
C MET A 37 2.87 28.43 15.11
N ASP A 38 3.97 28.59 15.85
CA ASP A 38 4.88 27.49 16.20
C ASP A 38 4.21 26.44 17.11
N ALA A 39 3.23 26.88 17.91
CA ALA A 39 2.46 26.00 18.79
C ALA A 39 1.23 25.39 18.12
N CYS A 40 0.88 25.79 16.89
CA CYS A 40 -0.24 25.24 16.14
C CYS A 40 0.13 23.89 15.51
N GLU A 41 -0.29 22.78 16.13
CA GLU A 41 0.09 21.41 15.73
C GLU A 41 -0.14 21.13 14.24
N ILE A 42 -1.27 21.58 13.68
CA ILE A 42 -1.62 21.31 12.28
C ILE A 42 -0.72 22.03 11.28
N LEU A 43 -0.11 23.15 11.66
CA LEU A 43 0.89 23.84 10.85
C LEU A 43 2.23 23.08 10.85
N GLN A 44 2.52 22.31 11.90
CA GLN A 44 3.77 21.54 12.04
C GLN A 44 3.72 20.15 11.37
N ASN A 45 2.55 19.75 10.85
CA ASN A 45 2.39 18.47 10.17
C ASN A 45 3.22 18.35 8.88
N LYS A 46 3.49 17.13 8.41
CA LYS A 46 4.21 16.90 7.13
C LYS A 46 3.42 17.47 5.94
N ASP A 47 4.10 17.81 4.85
CA ASP A 47 3.50 18.36 3.62
C ASP A 47 2.30 17.55 3.13
N ASP A 48 2.43 16.22 3.10
CA ASP A 48 1.35 15.32 2.69
C ASP A 48 0.10 15.46 3.57
N THR A 49 0.26 15.66 4.88
CA THR A 49 -0.89 15.85 5.78
C THR A 49 -1.56 17.21 5.54
N ARG A 50 -0.78 18.29 5.36
CA ARG A 50 -1.32 19.61 5.00
C ARG A 50 -2.06 19.60 3.66
N TYR A 51 -1.51 18.89 2.67
CA TYR A 51 -2.16 18.66 1.38
C TYR A 51 -3.54 17.98 1.54
N ARG A 52 -3.64 16.96 2.41
CA ARG A 52 -4.90 16.22 2.62
C ARG A 52 -6.00 17.07 3.24
N TYR A 53 -5.68 18.08 4.07
CA TYR A 53 -6.67 19.04 4.57
C TYR A 53 -7.28 19.89 3.44
N ILE A 54 -6.45 20.38 2.51
CA ILE A 54 -6.94 21.11 1.33
C ILE A 54 -7.77 20.19 0.45
N LYS A 55 -7.27 18.98 0.15
CA LYS A 55 -7.98 18.00 -0.70
C LYS A 55 -9.32 17.56 -0.09
N GLY A 56 -9.46 17.61 1.23
CA GLY A 56 -10.62 17.12 1.96
C GLY A 56 -10.60 15.61 2.26
N SER A 57 -9.49 14.92 1.99
CA SER A 57 -9.31 13.52 2.39
C SER A 57 -8.88 13.38 3.86
N ARG A 58 -8.59 14.49 4.53
CA ARG A 58 -8.43 14.55 5.99
C ARG A 58 -9.20 15.76 6.54
N LEU A 59 -9.95 15.56 7.60
CA LEU A 59 -10.71 16.63 8.25
C LEU A 59 -9.91 17.28 9.39
N ILE A 60 -10.03 18.60 9.55
CA ILE A 60 -9.53 19.31 10.73
C ILE A 60 -10.30 18.79 11.95
N GLN A 61 -9.58 18.40 12.99
CA GLN A 61 -10.19 17.85 14.19
C GLN A 61 -10.76 18.99 15.05
N PRO A 62 -11.82 18.73 15.84
CA PRO A 62 -12.39 19.75 16.72
C PRO A 62 -11.39 20.42 17.67
N LYS A 63 -10.43 19.66 18.21
CA LYS A 63 -9.35 20.21 19.05
C LYS A 63 -8.47 21.23 18.31
N ASP A 64 -8.17 20.96 17.05
CA ASP A 64 -7.31 21.79 16.22
C ASP A 64 -8.10 23.02 15.75
N ALA A 65 -9.37 22.81 15.36
CA ALA A 65 -10.29 23.90 15.02
C ALA A 65 -10.51 24.85 16.21
N GLN A 66 -10.66 24.31 17.43
CA GLN A 66 -10.76 25.10 18.66
C GLN A 66 -9.52 25.95 18.86
N TYR A 67 -8.33 25.37 18.72
CA TYR A 67 -7.07 26.11 18.85
C TYR A 67 -6.97 27.24 17.83
N ILE A 68 -7.28 26.98 16.55
CA ILE A 68 -7.29 28.00 15.50
C ILE A 68 -8.29 29.10 15.84
N TYR A 69 -9.50 28.72 16.28
CA TYR A 69 -10.56 29.66 16.62
C TYR A 69 -10.18 30.57 17.78
N ASP A 70 -9.61 30.02 18.85
CA ASP A 70 -9.25 30.77 20.06
C ASP A 70 -8.14 31.80 19.82
N HIS A 71 -7.29 31.57 18.82
CA HIS A 71 -6.15 32.43 18.50
C HIS A 71 -6.27 33.14 17.16
N ARG A 72 -7.49 33.20 16.59
CA ARG A 72 -7.71 33.82 15.29
C ARG A 72 -7.40 35.31 15.31
N ASP A 73 -6.94 35.80 14.17
CA ASP A 73 -6.70 37.21 13.87
C ASP A 73 -7.35 37.51 12.52
N THR A 74 -8.64 37.84 12.57
CA THR A 74 -9.46 38.05 11.37
C THR A 74 -9.02 39.29 10.59
N ASP A 75 -8.52 40.32 11.27
CA ASP A 75 -8.05 41.55 10.63
C ASP A 75 -6.76 41.28 9.83
N LYS A 76 -5.82 40.54 10.42
CA LYS A 76 -4.61 40.09 9.72
C LYS A 76 -4.97 39.23 8.51
N PHE A 77 -5.90 38.29 8.67
CA PHE A 77 -6.31 37.41 7.59
C PHE A 77 -7.02 38.15 6.45
N SER A 78 -7.95 39.05 6.78
CA SER A 78 -8.63 39.88 5.78
C SER A 78 -7.65 40.78 5.03
N SER A 79 -6.67 41.35 5.73
CA SER A 79 -5.61 42.15 5.08
C SER A 79 -4.78 41.29 4.11
N TRP A 80 -4.41 40.08 4.53
CA TRP A 80 -3.69 39.15 3.67
C TRP A 80 -4.52 38.73 2.43
N LEU A 81 -5.82 38.47 2.61
CA LEU A 81 -6.72 38.15 1.50
C LEU A 81 -6.89 39.33 0.54
N ASP A 82 -7.01 40.56 1.05
CA ASP A 82 -7.08 41.78 0.26
C ASP A 82 -5.84 41.90 -0.65
N ASP A 83 -4.64 41.75 -0.08
CA ASP A 83 -3.38 41.74 -0.82
C ASP A 83 -3.36 40.62 -1.88
N GLN A 84 -3.80 39.41 -1.55
CA GLN A 84 -3.83 38.31 -2.52
C GLN A 84 -4.81 38.58 -3.68
N MET A 85 -5.97 39.12 -3.38
CA MET A 85 -7.01 39.42 -4.38
C MET A 85 -6.63 40.60 -5.28
N ASP A 86 -5.99 41.63 -4.72
CA ASP A 86 -5.45 42.76 -5.49
C ASP A 86 -4.34 42.30 -6.44
N ASN A 87 -3.39 41.51 -5.93
CA ASN A 87 -2.29 40.99 -6.74
C ASN A 87 -2.74 40.06 -7.87
N SER A 88 -3.90 39.42 -7.74
CA SER A 88 -4.44 38.49 -8.73
C SER A 88 -5.62 39.03 -9.55
N ASP A 89 -6.01 40.30 -9.32
CA ASP A 89 -7.19 40.93 -9.93
C ASP A 89 -8.45 40.05 -9.81
N SER A 90 -8.70 39.52 -8.60
CA SER A 90 -9.67 38.44 -8.40
C SER A 90 -10.89 38.78 -7.56
N PHE A 91 -11.11 40.05 -7.19
CA PHE A 91 -12.24 40.44 -6.34
C PHE A 91 -13.60 40.03 -6.92
N GLU A 92 -13.84 40.28 -8.22
CA GLU A 92 -15.08 39.89 -8.89
C GLU A 92 -15.26 38.37 -8.94
N ALA A 93 -14.16 37.62 -9.14
CA ALA A 93 -14.20 36.17 -9.20
C ALA A 93 -14.51 35.54 -7.82
N VAL A 94 -13.96 36.11 -6.75
CA VAL A 94 -14.25 35.67 -5.38
C VAL A 94 -15.69 36.05 -4.98
N SER A 95 -16.15 37.26 -5.33
CA SER A 95 -17.55 37.69 -5.14
C SER A 95 -18.52 36.71 -5.81
N LYS A 96 -18.26 36.35 -7.06
CA LYS A 96 -19.05 35.35 -7.78
C LYS A 96 -19.00 33.97 -7.12
N TRP A 97 -17.84 33.54 -6.63
CA TRP A 97 -17.73 32.26 -5.91
C TRP A 97 -18.56 32.26 -4.62
N LEU A 98 -18.61 33.38 -3.89
CA LEU A 98 -19.48 33.55 -2.72
C LEU A 98 -20.96 33.49 -3.12
N ASP A 99 -21.36 34.12 -4.22
CA ASP A 99 -22.72 34.03 -4.77
C ASP A 99 -23.10 32.59 -5.14
N ASP A 100 -22.21 31.87 -5.82
CA ASP A 100 -22.40 30.47 -6.22
C ASP A 100 -22.54 29.54 -4.98
N CYS A 101 -21.94 29.94 -3.85
CA CYS A 101 -22.05 29.25 -2.56
C CYS A 101 -23.26 29.72 -1.72
N GLU A 102 -24.08 30.64 -2.24
CA GLU A 102 -25.22 31.26 -1.56
C GLU A 102 -24.81 32.00 -0.27
N ILE A 103 -23.63 32.63 -0.25
CA ILE A 103 -23.09 33.36 0.90
C ILE A 103 -23.33 34.86 0.74
N PRO A 104 -24.17 35.48 1.60
CA PRO A 104 -24.39 36.92 1.57
C PRO A 104 -23.10 37.69 1.85
N HIS A 105 -22.79 38.70 1.04
CA HIS A 105 -21.58 39.49 1.18
C HIS A 105 -21.78 40.94 0.72
N ASP A 106 -20.93 41.85 1.21
CA ASP A 106 -20.80 43.22 0.70
C ASP A 106 -19.62 43.25 -0.28
N SER A 107 -19.86 43.70 -1.51
CA SER A 107 -18.83 43.80 -2.55
C SER A 107 -17.64 44.67 -2.16
N ASN A 108 -17.76 45.55 -1.15
CA ASN A 108 -16.65 46.36 -0.65
C ASN A 108 -15.86 45.69 0.49
N HIS A 109 -16.32 44.56 1.01
CA HIS A 109 -15.75 43.89 2.19
C HIS A 109 -15.58 42.38 1.97
N ILE A 110 -15.29 41.97 0.73
CA ILE A 110 -15.13 40.55 0.35
C ILE A 110 -14.09 39.83 1.22
N PRO A 111 -12.90 40.40 1.52
CA PRO A 111 -11.92 39.75 2.39
C PRO A 111 -12.44 39.52 3.82
N ASN A 112 -13.26 40.42 4.35
CA ASN A 112 -13.90 40.27 5.67
C ASN A 112 -14.92 39.14 5.65
N THR A 113 -15.76 39.07 4.62
CA THR A 113 -16.71 37.96 4.48
C THR A 113 -16.00 36.61 4.38
N CYS A 114 -14.89 36.52 3.63
CA CYS A 114 -14.10 35.30 3.58
C CYS A 114 -13.48 34.91 4.93
N ALA A 115 -13.08 35.89 5.76
CA ALA A 115 -12.59 35.64 7.12
C ALA A 115 -13.70 35.13 8.05
N GLU A 116 -14.87 35.78 8.03
CA GLU A 116 -16.07 35.39 8.79
C GLU A 116 -16.56 33.99 8.41
N LEU A 117 -16.44 33.63 7.12
CA LEU A 117 -16.77 32.31 6.62
C LEU A 117 -15.85 31.24 7.20
N LEU A 118 -14.53 31.47 7.22
CA LEU A 118 -13.59 30.54 7.85
C LEU A 118 -13.86 30.40 9.36
N GLU A 119 -14.16 31.52 10.03
CA GLU A 119 -14.58 31.52 11.43
C GLU A 119 -15.82 30.63 11.65
N THR A 120 -16.84 30.77 10.80
CA THR A 120 -18.08 29.99 10.87
C THR A 120 -17.81 28.50 10.65
N ILE A 121 -16.97 28.14 9.67
CA ILE A 121 -16.58 26.76 9.40
C ILE A 121 -15.89 26.13 10.62
N LEU A 122 -14.98 26.85 11.26
CA LEU A 122 -14.30 26.37 12.46
C LEU A 122 -15.28 26.16 13.63
N LEU A 123 -16.20 27.10 13.83
CA LEU A 123 -17.27 26.95 14.83
C LEU A 123 -18.17 25.74 14.57
N GLU A 124 -18.51 25.46 13.31
CA GLU A 124 -19.28 24.27 12.95
C GLU A 124 -18.53 22.98 13.27
N ILE A 125 -17.21 22.94 13.00
CA ILE A 125 -16.36 21.78 13.34
C ILE A 125 -16.31 21.58 14.86
N ILE A 126 -16.15 22.66 15.63
CA ILE A 126 -16.14 22.63 17.10
C ILE A 126 -17.49 22.13 17.63
N LYS A 127 -18.61 22.70 17.16
CA LYS A 127 -19.97 22.31 17.61
C LYS A 127 -20.34 20.88 17.22
N GLY A 128 -19.78 20.36 16.13
CA GLY A 128 -19.92 18.96 15.74
C GLY A 128 -19.42 17.96 16.79
N GLN A 129 -18.58 18.40 17.73
CA GLN A 129 -18.04 17.60 18.83
C GLN A 129 -19.07 17.33 19.95
N ASP A 130 -20.04 18.23 20.16
CA ASP A 130 -21.06 18.12 21.22
C ASP A 130 -22.09 17.00 20.97
N LEU A 131 -22.15 16.46 19.74
CA LEU A 131 -23.03 15.32 19.40
C LEU A 131 -22.32 13.96 19.46
N SER A 132 -21.00 13.94 19.68
CA SER A 132 -20.21 12.70 19.70
C SER A 132 -19.15 12.74 20.80
N SER A 133 -19.59 12.87 22.05
CA SER A 133 -18.74 12.53 23.18
C SER A 133 -18.63 11.01 23.30
N ASP A 134 -17.70 10.41 22.57
CA ASP A 134 -17.09 9.16 23.05
C ASP A 134 -15.59 9.19 22.73
N THR A 135 -14.81 9.33 23.81
CA THR A 135 -13.37 9.18 23.83
C THR A 135 -13.00 7.77 23.41
N SER A 136 -12.72 7.59 22.12
CA SER A 136 -11.89 6.50 21.64
C SER A 136 -10.63 7.12 21.09
N GLU A 137 -9.47 6.66 21.58
CA GLU A 137 -8.20 6.84 20.90
C GLU A 137 -8.31 6.18 19.52
N ASN A 138 -8.89 6.90 18.56
CA ASN A 138 -9.01 6.45 17.18
C ASN A 138 -7.66 6.68 16.53
N PHE A 139 -6.91 5.59 16.34
CA PHE A 139 -5.94 5.52 15.26
C PHE A 139 -6.68 5.93 13.98
N ASP A 140 -6.32 7.10 13.45
CA ASP A 140 -6.86 7.71 12.22
C ASP A 140 -6.45 6.85 11.02
N TYR A 141 -7.05 5.66 10.92
CA TYR A 141 -6.89 4.78 9.79
C TYR A 141 -7.64 5.40 8.61
N ASP A 142 -6.87 5.92 7.65
CA ASP A 142 -7.36 6.41 6.38
C ASP A 142 -7.85 5.20 5.54
N PHE A 143 -9.08 4.75 5.82
CA PHE A 143 -9.70 3.60 5.15
C PHE A 143 -9.88 3.84 3.64
N GLU A 144 -9.99 5.11 3.21
CA GLU A 144 -9.99 5.48 1.79
C GLU A 144 -8.64 5.19 1.15
N LEU A 145 -7.54 5.58 1.80
CA LEU A 145 -6.19 5.26 1.34
C LEU A 145 -5.94 3.75 1.32
N VAL A 146 -6.40 3.01 2.34
CA VAL A 146 -6.29 1.54 2.36
C VAL A 146 -7.05 0.93 1.16
N ASN A 147 -8.24 1.43 0.87
CA ASN A 147 -9.00 1.01 -0.31
C ASN A 147 -8.29 1.37 -1.62
N GLU A 148 -7.71 2.58 -1.72
CA GLU A 148 -6.94 3.01 -2.90
C GLU A 148 -5.71 2.10 -3.13
N ILE A 149 -4.96 1.78 -2.07
CA ILE A 149 -3.82 0.86 -2.12
C ILE A 149 -4.27 -0.51 -2.61
N ASN A 150 -5.34 -1.07 -2.04
CA ASN A 150 -5.88 -2.36 -2.45
C ASN A 150 -6.32 -2.37 -3.92
N GLN A 151 -6.92 -1.29 -4.41
CA GLN A 151 -7.30 -1.16 -5.82
C GLN A 151 -6.07 -1.07 -6.73
N LYS A 152 -5.03 -0.33 -6.33
CA LYS A 152 -3.78 -0.24 -7.09
C LYS A 152 -3.04 -1.59 -7.16
N ILE A 153 -3.05 -2.37 -6.08
CA ILE A 153 -2.47 -3.72 -6.09
C ILE A 153 -3.25 -4.63 -7.06
N LYS A 154 -4.59 -4.58 -7.01
CA LYS A 154 -5.45 -5.35 -7.92
C LYS A 154 -5.24 -5.00 -9.39
N SER A 155 -4.90 -3.74 -9.70
CA SER A 155 -4.65 -3.28 -11.07
C SER A 155 -3.21 -3.47 -11.55
N LEU A 156 -2.31 -4.03 -10.72
CA LEU A 156 -0.94 -4.31 -11.16
C LEU A 156 -0.95 -5.22 -12.40
N PRO A 157 -0.12 -4.91 -13.42
CA PRO A 157 -0.01 -5.75 -14.59
C PRO A 157 0.54 -7.13 -14.21
N ARG A 158 0.30 -8.12 -15.08
CA ARG A 158 0.95 -9.42 -14.95
C ARG A 158 2.48 -9.23 -15.01
N PRO A 159 3.25 -9.85 -14.10
CA PRO A 159 4.71 -9.82 -14.18
C PRO A 159 5.19 -10.51 -15.45
N ALA A 160 6.29 -10.01 -16.01
CA ALA A 160 6.86 -10.59 -17.21
C ALA A 160 7.36 -12.01 -16.95
N GLU A 161 6.87 -12.97 -17.73
CA GLU A 161 7.18 -14.39 -17.54
C GLU A 161 8.67 -14.65 -17.84
N VAL A 162 9.32 -15.41 -16.94
CA VAL A 162 10.66 -15.96 -17.15
C VAL A 162 10.48 -17.30 -17.88
N PRO A 163 11.00 -17.45 -19.11
CA PRO A 163 10.85 -18.68 -19.86
C PRO A 163 11.64 -19.82 -19.20
N VAL A 164 11.07 -21.04 -19.22
CA VAL A 164 11.77 -22.25 -18.81
C VAL A 164 12.86 -22.56 -19.84
N PRO A 165 14.15 -22.57 -19.49
CA PRO A 165 15.22 -22.93 -20.41
C PRO A 165 15.13 -24.40 -20.83
N GLU A 166 15.55 -24.73 -22.05
CA GLU A 166 15.51 -26.12 -22.54
C GLU A 166 16.31 -27.06 -21.63
N GLU A 167 17.54 -26.65 -21.27
CA GLU A 167 18.40 -27.38 -20.33
C GLU A 167 18.35 -26.76 -18.93
N ALA A 168 18.49 -27.61 -17.91
CA ALA A 168 18.48 -27.16 -16.52
C ALA A 168 19.69 -26.27 -16.20
N THR A 169 19.41 -25.12 -15.60
CA THR A 169 20.39 -24.12 -15.15
C THR A 169 20.97 -24.46 -13.77
N ILE A 170 21.99 -23.72 -13.33
CA ILE A 170 22.67 -23.98 -12.04
C ILE A 170 21.72 -23.74 -10.86
N GLU A 171 20.80 -22.80 -11.02
CA GLU A 171 19.78 -22.41 -10.06
C GLU A 171 18.77 -23.54 -9.81
N GLU A 172 18.63 -24.46 -10.77
CA GLU A 172 17.72 -25.60 -10.66
C GLU A 172 18.36 -26.83 -10.01
N TYR A 173 19.69 -26.89 -9.92
CA TYR A 173 20.41 -28.13 -9.58
C TYR A 173 20.04 -28.71 -8.22
N ASN A 174 19.89 -27.87 -7.19
CA ASN A 174 19.65 -28.34 -5.83
C ASN A 174 18.27 -28.98 -5.70
N TYR A 175 17.20 -28.31 -6.14
CA TYR A 175 15.86 -28.88 -6.05
C TYR A 175 15.67 -30.05 -7.02
N ILE A 176 16.25 -30.02 -8.23
CA ILE A 176 16.19 -31.15 -9.17
C ILE A 176 16.89 -32.37 -8.57
N HIS A 177 18.02 -32.19 -7.90
CA HIS A 177 18.70 -33.28 -7.21
C HIS A 177 17.82 -33.90 -6.11
N GLU A 178 17.14 -33.07 -5.32
CA GLU A 178 16.21 -33.55 -4.31
C GLU A 178 14.99 -34.24 -4.93
N LEU A 179 14.51 -33.81 -6.10
CA LEU A 179 13.47 -34.53 -6.86
C LEU A 179 13.94 -35.92 -7.29
N TYR A 180 15.16 -36.04 -7.82
CA TYR A 180 15.72 -37.35 -8.13
C TYR A 180 15.85 -38.24 -6.90
N CYS A 181 16.24 -37.69 -5.75
CA CYS A 181 16.23 -38.44 -4.50
C CYS A 181 14.82 -38.90 -4.12
N ALA A 182 13.80 -38.06 -4.30
CA ALA A 182 12.42 -38.39 -4.02
C ALA A 182 11.89 -39.53 -4.92
N PHE A 183 12.19 -39.48 -6.23
CA PHE A 183 11.85 -40.54 -7.18
C PHE A 183 12.58 -41.85 -6.85
N GLY A 184 13.88 -41.77 -6.54
CA GLY A 184 14.66 -42.94 -6.12
C GLY A 184 14.11 -43.60 -4.86
N ASP A 185 13.69 -42.81 -3.87
CA ASP A 185 13.09 -43.31 -2.63
C ASP A 185 11.72 -43.98 -2.88
N ALA A 186 10.93 -43.47 -3.81
CA ALA A 186 9.66 -44.09 -4.22
C ALA A 186 9.87 -45.44 -4.92
N GLU A 187 10.89 -45.54 -5.78
CA GLU A 187 11.24 -46.76 -6.52
C GLU A 187 12.16 -47.72 -5.75
N GLY A 188 12.57 -47.38 -4.51
CA GLY A 188 13.54 -48.16 -3.74
C GLY A 188 14.94 -48.21 -4.36
N LYS A 189 15.29 -47.26 -5.24
CA LYS A 189 16.60 -47.13 -5.88
C LYS A 189 17.52 -46.25 -5.02
N SER A 190 18.74 -46.74 -4.78
CA SER A 190 19.77 -45.99 -4.03
C SER A 190 20.32 -44.77 -4.78
N THR A 191 20.28 -44.79 -6.11
CA THR A 191 20.67 -43.70 -6.99
C THR A 191 19.65 -43.58 -8.11
N PHE A 192 19.21 -42.36 -8.40
CA PHE A 192 18.30 -42.03 -9.49
C PHE A 192 18.82 -40.75 -10.15
N GLY A 193 18.78 -40.66 -11.47
CA GLY A 193 19.20 -39.46 -12.20
C GLY A 193 18.57 -39.33 -13.58
N LYS A 194 19.05 -38.37 -14.39
CA LYS A 194 18.50 -38.04 -15.72
C LYS A 194 18.39 -39.26 -16.65
N SER A 195 19.34 -40.21 -16.58
CA SER A 195 19.31 -41.43 -17.40
C SER A 195 18.16 -42.38 -17.05
N ASP A 196 17.74 -42.41 -15.77
CA ASP A 196 16.66 -43.28 -15.29
C ASP A 196 15.29 -42.81 -15.79
N LEU A 197 15.11 -41.51 -16.03
CA LEU A 197 13.82 -40.92 -16.46
C LEU A 197 13.24 -41.59 -17.70
N SER A 198 14.09 -42.04 -18.63
CA SER A 198 13.68 -42.77 -19.83
C SER A 198 12.88 -44.05 -19.54
N SER A 199 13.03 -44.63 -18.34
CA SER A 199 12.30 -45.81 -17.88
C SER A 199 11.05 -45.46 -17.05
N PHE A 200 10.86 -44.19 -16.67
CA PHE A 200 9.75 -43.71 -15.83
C PHE A 200 9.14 -42.42 -16.42
N PRO A 201 8.30 -42.54 -17.47
CA PRO A 201 7.73 -41.37 -18.14
C PRO A 201 6.94 -40.45 -17.20
N GLU A 202 6.28 -40.98 -16.18
CA GLU A 202 5.57 -40.21 -15.15
C GLU A 202 6.47 -39.24 -14.37
N TYR A 203 7.71 -39.64 -14.05
CA TYR A 203 8.67 -38.77 -13.36
C TYR A 203 9.34 -37.77 -14.31
N GLU A 204 9.44 -38.10 -15.60
CA GLU A 204 9.88 -37.16 -16.62
C GLU A 204 8.86 -36.02 -16.80
N GLU A 205 7.58 -36.37 -16.88
CA GLU A 205 6.46 -35.40 -16.92
C GLU A 205 6.41 -34.56 -15.64
N ASP A 206 6.49 -35.18 -14.45
CA ASP A 206 6.46 -34.46 -13.19
C ASP A 206 7.66 -33.49 -13.05
N LEU A 207 8.86 -33.90 -13.48
CA LEU A 207 10.03 -33.02 -13.51
C LEU A 207 9.79 -31.81 -14.41
N ALA A 208 9.23 -32.00 -15.60
CA ALA A 208 8.90 -30.91 -16.51
C ALA A 208 7.90 -29.92 -15.88
N ASP A 209 6.86 -30.44 -15.24
CA ASP A 209 5.88 -29.63 -14.50
C ASP A 209 6.53 -28.87 -13.34
N ARG A 210 7.43 -29.50 -12.59
CA ARG A 210 8.14 -28.84 -11.48
C ARG A 210 9.07 -27.72 -11.95
N ARG A 211 9.69 -27.86 -13.12
CA ARG A 211 10.45 -26.76 -13.75
C ARG A 211 9.54 -25.60 -14.13
N ILE A 212 8.36 -25.86 -14.68
CA ILE A 212 7.36 -24.82 -14.96
C ILE A 212 6.94 -24.10 -13.67
N ASP A 213 6.69 -24.84 -12.59
CA ASP A 213 6.34 -24.27 -11.28
C ASP A 213 7.49 -23.39 -10.75
N PHE A 214 8.74 -23.87 -10.81
CA PHE A 214 9.93 -23.12 -10.39
C PHE A 214 10.05 -21.76 -11.10
N TYR A 215 9.97 -21.73 -12.43
CA TYR A 215 10.07 -20.48 -13.19
C TYR A 215 8.85 -19.58 -13.07
N ALA A 216 7.68 -20.14 -12.72
CA ALA A 216 6.54 -19.32 -12.32
C ALA A 216 6.85 -18.52 -11.03
N ALA A 217 7.56 -19.11 -10.07
CA ALA A 217 8.02 -18.39 -8.87
C ALA A 217 9.14 -17.38 -9.20
N GLU A 218 10.10 -17.73 -10.06
CA GLU A 218 11.14 -16.79 -10.53
C GLU A 218 10.54 -15.56 -11.22
N SER A 219 9.46 -15.74 -11.98
CA SER A 219 8.74 -14.63 -12.62
C SER A 219 8.16 -13.65 -11.58
N ILE A 220 7.67 -14.16 -10.45
CA ILE A 220 7.20 -13.33 -9.33
C ILE A 220 8.38 -12.65 -8.64
N GLN A 221 9.48 -13.38 -8.37
CA GLN A 221 10.66 -12.80 -7.75
C GLN A 221 11.22 -11.64 -8.58
N ARG A 222 11.39 -11.83 -9.89
CA ARG A 222 11.82 -10.78 -10.81
C ARG A 222 10.81 -9.64 -10.87
N GLY A 223 9.52 -9.96 -10.96
CA GLY A 223 8.46 -8.96 -10.96
C GLY A 223 8.47 -8.08 -9.71
N VAL A 224 8.67 -8.66 -8.53
CA VAL A 224 8.76 -7.92 -7.26
C VAL A 224 9.97 -7.01 -7.27
N MET A 225 11.12 -7.46 -7.80
CA MET A 225 12.32 -6.61 -7.95
C MET A 225 12.09 -5.46 -8.93
N GLU A 226 11.38 -5.69 -10.04
CA GLU A 226 11.04 -4.67 -11.04
C GLU A 226 10.04 -3.63 -10.50
N LEU A 227 9.07 -4.05 -9.69
CA LEU A 227 8.22 -3.15 -8.90
C LEU A 227 9.01 -2.42 -7.81
N GLY A 228 10.12 -3.03 -7.37
CA GLY A 228 10.90 -2.75 -6.17
C GLY A 228 11.85 -1.55 -6.22
N CYS A 229 11.63 -0.56 -7.08
CA CYS A 229 12.17 0.78 -6.88
C CYS A 229 11.43 1.47 -5.69
N GLY A 230 11.35 0.83 -4.52
CA GLY A 230 10.52 1.22 -3.37
C GLY A 230 9.99 0.03 -2.54
N GLY A 231 9.21 0.33 -1.47
CA GLY A 231 8.85 -0.54 -0.34
C GLY A 231 8.05 -1.83 -0.57
N LEU A 232 8.15 -2.46 -1.74
CA LEU A 232 7.62 -3.81 -2.04
C LEU A 232 8.74 -4.85 -2.23
N SER A 233 10.01 -4.46 -2.11
CA SER A 233 11.16 -5.32 -2.40
C SER A 233 11.24 -6.59 -1.54
N ASP A 234 10.61 -6.59 -0.36
CA ASP A 234 10.60 -7.71 0.58
C ASP A 234 9.47 -8.73 0.33
N GLN A 235 8.53 -8.42 -0.56
CA GLN A 235 7.28 -9.20 -0.69
C GLN A 235 7.51 -10.64 -1.16
N PHE A 236 8.58 -10.90 -1.91
CA PHE A 236 8.92 -12.28 -2.28
C PHE A 236 9.43 -13.11 -1.09
N GLU A 237 10.19 -12.50 -0.19
CA GLU A 237 10.63 -13.19 1.05
C GLU A 237 9.44 -13.41 1.98
N VAL A 238 8.51 -12.45 2.09
CA VAL A 238 7.24 -12.65 2.82
C VAL A 238 6.47 -13.85 2.26
N LEU A 239 6.37 -13.98 0.94
CA LEU A 239 5.73 -15.13 0.29
C LEU A 239 6.43 -16.45 0.64
N LYS A 240 7.77 -16.49 0.61
CA LYS A 240 8.56 -17.66 0.99
C LYS A 240 8.34 -18.05 2.46
N ASP A 241 8.41 -17.09 3.37
CA ASP A 241 8.28 -17.31 4.82
C ASP A 241 6.89 -17.81 5.21
N GLU A 242 5.84 -17.23 4.63
CA GLU A 242 4.45 -17.67 4.83
C GLU A 242 4.26 -19.10 4.28
N THR A 243 4.81 -19.37 3.08
CA THR A 243 4.76 -20.71 2.48
C THR A 243 5.47 -21.73 3.35
N TYR A 244 6.70 -21.45 3.81
CA TYR A 244 7.46 -22.33 4.70
C TYR A 244 6.72 -22.57 6.01
N THR A 245 6.19 -21.51 6.61
CA THR A 245 5.42 -21.58 7.85
C THR A 245 4.23 -22.54 7.74
N CYS A 246 3.52 -22.50 6.60
CA CYS A 246 2.40 -23.38 6.31
C CYS A 246 2.82 -24.85 6.12
N VAL A 247 3.89 -25.09 5.36
CA VAL A 247 4.23 -26.46 4.93
C VAL A 247 5.17 -27.20 5.87
N ARG A 248 5.89 -26.53 6.77
CA ARG A 248 6.93 -27.15 7.61
C ARG A 248 6.43 -28.33 8.44
N ASP A 249 5.20 -28.26 8.95
CA ASP A 249 4.66 -29.33 9.78
C ASP A 249 4.19 -30.51 8.92
N THR A 250 3.66 -30.26 7.73
CA THR A 250 3.39 -31.30 6.72
C THR A 250 4.69 -32.00 6.29
N ALA A 251 5.77 -31.26 6.09
CA ALA A 251 7.09 -31.83 5.77
C ALA A 251 7.67 -32.70 6.91
N LYS A 252 7.31 -32.41 8.17
CA LYS A 252 7.74 -33.20 9.34
C LYS A 252 6.99 -34.52 9.49
N ARG A 253 5.76 -34.64 8.96
CA ARG A 253 4.95 -35.87 9.03
C ARG A 253 5.69 -37.09 8.47
N ILE A 254 5.20 -38.26 8.86
CA ILE A 254 5.66 -39.54 8.29
C ILE A 254 4.96 -39.69 6.94
N HIS A 255 5.74 -39.99 5.92
CA HIS A 255 5.28 -40.21 4.55
C HIS A 255 5.85 -41.53 4.04
N PRO A 256 5.15 -42.24 3.14
CA PRO A 256 5.62 -43.52 2.60
C PRO A 256 7.00 -43.44 1.95
N ASN A 257 7.24 -42.38 1.17
CA ASN A 257 8.50 -42.08 0.49
C ASN A 257 8.67 -40.56 0.31
N GLY A 258 9.80 -40.15 -0.26
CA GLY A 258 10.12 -38.76 -0.54
C GLY A 258 9.20 -38.09 -1.57
N TYR A 259 8.73 -38.84 -2.56
CA TYR A 259 7.82 -38.32 -3.58
C TYR A 259 6.44 -37.98 -3.01
N GLU A 260 5.86 -38.88 -2.22
CA GLU A 260 4.60 -38.65 -1.48
C GLU A 260 4.72 -37.47 -0.51
N ARG A 261 5.88 -37.29 0.14
CA ARG A 261 6.15 -36.12 0.97
C ARG A 261 6.11 -34.83 0.14
N MET A 262 6.77 -34.81 -1.01
CA MET A 262 6.80 -33.64 -1.89
C MET A 262 5.38 -33.28 -2.34
N LEU A 263 4.59 -34.25 -2.81
CA LEU A 263 3.20 -34.05 -3.22
C LEU A 263 2.35 -33.47 -2.08
N ALA A 264 2.42 -34.06 -0.88
CA ALA A 264 1.68 -33.57 0.28
C ALA A 264 2.07 -32.14 0.69
N VAL A 265 3.37 -31.81 0.61
CA VAL A 265 3.86 -30.44 0.88
C VAL A 265 3.35 -29.45 -0.16
N MET A 266 3.38 -29.81 -1.44
CA MET A 266 2.89 -28.97 -2.53
C MET A 266 1.38 -28.74 -2.46
N GLU A 267 0.61 -29.78 -2.14
CA GLU A 267 -0.84 -29.66 -1.94
C GLU A 267 -1.15 -28.71 -0.77
N GLN A 268 -0.42 -28.85 0.34
CA GLN A 268 -0.54 -27.94 1.48
C GLN A 268 -0.17 -26.49 1.11
N ALA A 269 0.87 -26.30 0.30
CA ALA A 269 1.27 -24.98 -0.18
C ALA A 269 0.15 -24.32 -0.98
N VAL A 270 -0.48 -25.05 -1.90
CA VAL A 270 -1.57 -24.53 -2.76
C VAL A 270 -2.76 -24.03 -1.92
N ASN A 271 -3.10 -24.77 -0.85
CA ASN A 271 -4.23 -24.48 0.04
C ASN A 271 -3.98 -23.30 1.02
N LEU A 272 -2.78 -22.74 1.06
CA LEU A 272 -2.45 -21.60 1.93
C LEU A 272 -3.20 -20.33 1.52
N ASP A 273 -3.91 -19.71 2.46
CA ASP A 273 -4.43 -18.36 2.30
C ASP A 273 -3.37 -17.33 2.72
N LEU A 274 -2.88 -16.53 1.76
CA LEU A 274 -1.70 -15.67 1.90
C LEU A 274 -2.07 -14.23 2.27
N LYS A 275 -2.77 -14.05 3.39
CA LYS A 275 -3.27 -12.72 3.81
C LYS A 275 -2.15 -11.70 4.07
N ASN A 276 -0.98 -12.16 4.52
CA ASN A 276 0.16 -11.31 4.83
C ASN A 276 1.00 -10.95 3.60
N TYR A 277 0.84 -11.66 2.48
CA TYR A 277 1.49 -11.33 1.22
C TYR A 277 0.64 -10.28 0.49
N LEU A 278 1.13 -9.04 0.39
CA LEU A 278 0.35 -7.91 -0.09
C LEU A 278 -0.17 -8.11 -1.52
N LEU A 279 0.65 -8.71 -2.39
CA LEU A 279 0.31 -8.92 -3.79
C LEU A 279 -0.68 -10.07 -4.01
N SER A 280 -1.08 -10.80 -2.96
CA SER A 280 -2.12 -11.83 -3.03
C SER A 280 -3.47 -11.30 -3.50
N ALA A 281 -3.72 -10.00 -3.32
CA ALA A 281 -4.93 -9.33 -3.79
C ALA A 281 -5.01 -9.23 -5.32
N SER A 282 -3.89 -9.37 -6.03
CA SER A 282 -3.84 -9.38 -7.50
C SER A 282 -3.92 -10.80 -8.06
N PRO A 283 -4.78 -11.08 -9.06
CA PRO A 283 -4.94 -12.42 -9.62
C PRO A 283 -3.70 -12.93 -10.39
N TYR A 284 -2.75 -12.06 -10.71
CA TYR A 284 -1.56 -12.42 -11.50
C TYR A 284 -0.31 -12.70 -10.67
N TRP A 285 -0.30 -12.28 -9.40
CA TRP A 285 0.89 -12.29 -8.55
C TRP A 285 0.92 -13.45 -7.57
N ILE A 286 -0.10 -14.32 -7.62
CA ILE A 286 -0.14 -15.56 -6.88
C ILE A 286 -0.98 -16.60 -7.62
N SER A 287 -0.53 -17.85 -7.62
CA SER A 287 -1.27 -18.99 -8.19
C SER A 287 -0.76 -20.29 -7.57
N GLY A 288 -1.45 -21.41 -7.82
CA GLY A 288 -0.99 -22.72 -7.35
C GLY A 288 0.41 -23.08 -7.87
N LYS A 289 0.71 -22.75 -9.13
CA LYS A 289 2.04 -22.99 -9.74
C LYS A 289 3.13 -22.19 -9.03
N ILE A 290 2.86 -20.91 -8.76
CA ILE A 290 3.78 -20.02 -8.04
C ILE A 290 4.07 -20.59 -6.64
N LYS A 291 3.04 -20.99 -5.89
CA LYS A 291 3.20 -21.55 -4.54
C LYS A 291 4.03 -22.85 -4.55
N LYS A 292 3.84 -23.71 -5.56
CA LYS A 292 4.67 -24.92 -5.75
C LYS A 292 6.12 -24.57 -6.11
N GLY A 293 6.33 -23.59 -6.99
CA GLY A 293 7.64 -23.05 -7.32
C GLY A 293 8.41 -22.52 -6.12
N VAL A 294 7.71 -21.81 -5.22
CA VAL A 294 8.28 -21.34 -3.95
C VAL A 294 8.77 -22.51 -3.09
N CYS A 295 8.07 -23.65 -3.08
CA CYS A 295 8.59 -24.84 -2.38
C CYS A 295 9.94 -25.31 -2.95
N HIS A 296 10.18 -25.19 -4.25
CA HIS A 296 11.48 -25.51 -4.85
C HIS A 296 12.57 -24.51 -4.45
N GLN A 297 12.24 -23.22 -4.35
CA GLN A 297 13.14 -22.21 -3.77
C GLN A 297 13.53 -22.55 -2.32
N LEU A 298 12.55 -22.96 -1.51
CA LEU A 298 12.79 -23.39 -0.12
C LEU A 298 13.69 -24.65 -0.04
N VAL A 299 13.65 -25.52 -1.05
CA VAL A 299 14.58 -26.66 -1.16
C VAL A 299 15.99 -26.19 -1.54
N ASN A 300 16.10 -25.27 -2.49
CA ASN A 300 17.39 -24.64 -2.85
C ASN A 300 18.05 -23.97 -1.63
N ASP A 301 17.24 -23.30 -0.79
CA ASP A 301 17.67 -22.69 0.47
C ASP A 301 17.97 -23.71 1.59
N GLY A 302 17.72 -25.00 1.35
CA GLY A 302 17.95 -26.09 2.29
C GLY A 302 16.94 -26.15 3.45
N GLN A 303 15.86 -25.36 3.40
CA GLN A 303 14.81 -25.31 4.41
C GLN A 303 13.85 -26.50 4.29
N LEU A 304 13.67 -27.03 3.07
CA LEU A 304 12.90 -28.24 2.78
C LEU A 304 13.80 -29.34 2.18
N LYS A 305 13.47 -30.60 2.49
CA LYS A 305 14.09 -31.80 1.92
C LYS A 305 13.06 -32.90 1.73
N TRP A 306 13.11 -33.58 0.59
CA TRP A 306 12.12 -34.60 0.27
C TRP A 306 12.46 -35.93 0.92
N VAL A 307 13.74 -36.29 0.93
CA VAL A 307 14.22 -37.53 1.57
C VAL A 307 14.92 -37.22 2.89
N LYS A 308 14.50 -37.90 3.97
CA LYS A 308 15.23 -37.86 5.25
C LYS A 308 16.26 -38.97 5.20
N LYS A 309 17.56 -38.63 5.21
CA LYS A 309 18.61 -39.64 5.40
C LYS A 309 18.39 -40.29 6.77
N LYS A 310 18.13 -41.61 6.79
CA LYS A 310 18.16 -42.38 8.03
C LYS A 310 19.59 -42.30 8.56
N LYS A 311 19.77 -41.72 9.74
CA LYS A 311 21.02 -41.86 10.51
C LYS A 311 21.11 -43.26 11.07
#